data_AF-A0A7V9QA75-F1
#
_entry.id   AF-A0A7V9QA75-F1
#
_cell.length_a   1.000
_cell.length_b   1.000
_cell.length_c   1.000
_cell.angle_alpha   90.00
_cell.angle_beta   90.00
_cell.angle_gamma   90.00
#
_symmetry.space_group_name_H-M   'P 1'
#
loop_
_entity.id
_entity.type
_entity.pdbx_description
1 polymer ?
#
loop_
_entity_poly.entity_id
_entity_poly.type
_entity_poly.pdbx_seq_one_letter_code
_entity_poly.pdbx_strand_id
1 'polypeptide(L)'
;MTAARVIGAAILVVVLLWVLLILTIFLFSRRDEARPADAVVVLGAAQYDGRPSPVLRARLDHALQLYGDGIARRLIFTGGVG
;
A
#
# COMPACT_ATOMS: atom_id res chain seq x y z
N MET A 1 -41.53 -15.62 12.95
CA MET A 1 -40.20 -16.26 13.06
C MET A 1 -39.33 -16.13 11.79
N THR A 2 -39.84 -15.67 10.66
CA THR A 2 -39.10 -15.51 9.38
C THR A 2 -38.29 -14.21 9.31
N ALA A 3 -38.85 -13.08 9.74
CA ALA A 3 -38.17 -11.76 9.67
C ALA A 3 -36.82 -11.73 10.43
N ALA A 4 -36.77 -12.27 11.65
CA ALA A 4 -35.54 -12.34 12.44
C ALA A 4 -34.44 -13.21 11.77
N ARG A 5 -34.84 -14.29 11.10
CA ARG A 5 -33.92 -15.15 10.34
C ARG A 5 -33.39 -14.46 9.09
N VAL A 6 -34.24 -13.71 8.38
CA VAL A 6 -33.84 -12.92 7.20
C VAL A 6 -32.87 -11.81 7.60
N ILE A 7 -33.15 -11.09 8.68
CA ILE A 7 -32.26 -10.05 9.20
C ILE A 7 -30.92 -10.65 9.62
N GLY A 8 -30.92 -11.76 10.35
CA GLY A 8 -29.70 -12.46 10.75
C GLY A 8 -28.87 -12.91 9.54
N ALA A 9 -29.51 -13.47 8.51
CA ALA A 9 -28.86 -13.85 7.27
C ALA A 9 -28.27 -12.64 6.52
N ALA A 10 -29.00 -11.53 6.43
CA ALA A 10 -28.53 -10.31 5.79
C ALA A 10 -27.29 -9.74 6.51
N ILE A 11 -27.31 -9.69 7.85
CA ILE A 11 -26.16 -9.25 8.64
C ILE A 11 -24.96 -10.17 8.40
N LEU A 12 -25.17 -11.49 8.40
CA LEU A 12 -24.10 -12.45 8.13
C LEU A 12 -23.48 -12.22 6.75
N VAL A 13 -24.29 -12.02 5.72
CA VAL A 13 -23.80 -11.72 4.36
C VAL A 13 -22.98 -10.43 4.35
N VAL A 14 -23.46 -9.36 4.98
CA VAL A 14 -22.72 -8.09 5.05
C VAL A 14 -21.37 -8.27 5.75
N VAL A 15 -21.34 -8.99 6.87
CA VAL A 15 -20.09 -9.27 7.60
C VAL A 15 -19.13 -10.10 6.76
N LEU A 16 -19.63 -11.14 6.07
CA LEU A 16 -18.81 -11.97 5.18
C LEU A 16 -18.23 -11.16 4.02
N LEU A 17 -19.02 -10.28 3.40
CA LEU A 17 -18.54 -9.39 2.34
C LEU A 17 -17.51 -8.40 2.86
N TRP A 18 -17.69 -7.86 4.06
CA TRP A 18 -16.74 -6.94 4.68
C TRP A 18 -15.40 -7.63 4.99
N VAL A 19 -15.44 -8.84 5.55
CA VAL A 19 -14.25 -9.66 5.78
C VAL A 19 -13.55 -10.01 4.47
N LEU A 20 -14.31 -10.41 3.45
CA LEU A 20 -13.75 -10.71 2.12
C LEU A 20 -13.07 -9.47 1.53
N LEU A 21 -13.67 -8.29 1.64
CA LEU A 21 -13.08 -7.04 1.17
C LEU A 21 -11.73 -6.76 1.88
N ILE A 22 -11.70 -6.85 3.20
CA ILE A 22 -10.46 -6.66 3.98
C ILE A 22 -9.38 -7.64 3.53
N LEU A 23 -9.73 -8.92 3.39
CA LEU A 23 -8.80 -9.95 2.93
C LEU A 23 -8.27 -9.65 1.53
N THR A 24 -9.13 -9.25 0.58
CA THR A 24 -8.71 -8.91 -0.78
C THR A 24 -7.76 -7.72 -0.80
N ILE A 25 -8.06 -6.65 -0.06
CA ILE A 25 -7.20 -5.47 0.05
C ILE A 25 -5.84 -5.85 0.65
N PHE A 26 -5.85 -6.64 1.73
CA PHE A 26 -4.62 -7.05 2.40
C PHE A 26 -3.73 -7.93 1.51
N LEU A 27 -4.32 -8.88 0.79
CA LEU A 27 -3.60 -9.73 -0.16
C LEU A 27 -3.07 -8.93 -1.34
N PHE A 28 -3.86 -8.00 -1.88
CA PHE A 28 -3.44 -7.14 -2.98
C PHE A 28 -2.31 -6.20 -2.56
N SER A 29 -2.39 -5.62 -1.36
CA SER A 29 -1.34 -4.74 -0.81
C SER A 29 0.02 -5.40 -0.66
N ARG A 30 0.10 -6.74 -0.67
CA ARG A 30 1.35 -7.50 -0.58
C ARG A 30 1.92 -7.90 -1.94
N ARG A 31 1.18 -7.70 -3.03
CA ARG A 31 1.67 -7.98 -4.37
C ARG A 31 2.51 -6.80 -4.83
N ASP A 32 3.79 -7.05 -5.05
CA ASP A 32 4.68 -6.13 -5.73
C ASP A 32 4.72 -6.50 -7.21
N GLU A 33 4.44 -5.55 -8.08
CA GLU A 33 4.47 -5.70 -9.54
C GLU A 33 5.77 -5.13 -10.14
N ALA A 34 6.83 -5.05 -9.31
CA ALA A 34 8.16 -4.64 -9.73
C ALA A 34 8.63 -5.40 -10.97
N ARG A 35 9.04 -4.64 -11.97
CA ARG A 35 9.57 -5.12 -13.25
C ARG A 35 10.75 -4.25 -13.66
N PRO A 36 11.70 -4.77 -14.46
CA PRO A 36 12.82 -3.98 -14.95
C PRO A 36 12.35 -2.63 -15.53
N ALA A 37 12.98 -1.55 -15.08
CA ALA A 37 12.62 -0.18 -15.44
C ALA A 37 13.86 0.71 -15.54
N ASP A 38 13.73 1.84 -16.24
CA ASP A 38 14.83 2.80 -16.39
C ASP A 38 15.16 3.57 -15.11
N ALA A 39 14.14 3.80 -14.27
CA ALA A 39 14.22 4.54 -13.02
C ALA A 39 13.10 4.14 -12.05
N VAL A 40 13.36 4.27 -10.74
CA VAL A 40 12.36 4.25 -9.68
C VAL A 40 12.09 5.69 -9.25
N VAL A 41 10.81 6.09 -9.26
CA VAL A 41 10.38 7.42 -8.82
C VAL A 41 9.85 7.32 -7.38
N VAL A 42 10.50 8.03 -6.47
CA VAL A 42 10.11 8.09 -5.06
C VAL A 42 9.23 9.30 -4.84
N LEU A 43 7.95 9.04 -4.58
CA LEU A 43 6.97 10.09 -4.31
C LEU A 43 7.24 10.78 -2.97
N GLY A 44 7.30 12.11 -2.98
CA GLY A 44 7.48 12.92 -1.78
C GLY A 44 6.39 12.70 -0.73
N ALA A 45 6.77 12.85 0.54
CA ALA A 45 5.89 12.81 1.70
C ALA A 45 6.50 13.72 2.79
N ALA A 46 5.76 13.96 3.87
CA ALA A 46 6.20 14.86 4.94
C ALA A 46 7.56 14.43 5.52
N GLN A 47 8.35 15.43 5.88
CA GLN A 47 9.53 15.32 6.73
C GLN A 47 9.33 16.29 7.90
N TYR A 48 9.76 15.89 9.08
CA TYR A 48 9.63 16.65 10.31
C TYR A 48 11.02 16.92 10.86
N ASP A 49 11.52 18.15 10.75
CA ASP A 49 12.85 18.57 11.21
C ASP A 49 13.98 17.66 10.71
N GLY A 50 13.96 17.34 9.41
CA GLY A 50 14.91 16.45 8.76
C GLY A 50 14.64 14.96 8.98
N ARG A 51 13.62 14.59 9.76
CA ARG A 51 13.22 13.19 9.96
C ARG A 51 12.14 12.80 8.96
N PRO A 52 12.34 11.75 8.15
CA PRO A 52 11.29 11.28 7.26
C PRO A 52 10.08 10.79 8.07
N SER A 53 8.88 11.19 7.65
CA SER A 53 7.64 10.58 8.16
C SER A 53 7.64 9.07 7.96
N PRO A 54 6.81 8.30 8.69
CA PRO A 54 6.72 6.85 8.48
C PRO A 54 6.44 6.47 7.02
N VAL A 55 5.63 7.28 6.32
CA VAL A 55 5.33 7.10 4.89
C VAL A 55 6.55 7.36 4.03
N LEU A 56 7.26 8.47 4.25
CA LEU A 56 8.46 8.77 3.48
C LEU A 56 9.55 7.71 3.70
N ARG A 57 9.74 7.26 4.94
CA ARG A 57 10.68 6.19 5.27
C ARG A 57 10.35 4.90 4.54
N ALA A 58 9.11 4.44 4.61
CA ALA A 58 8.69 3.20 3.93
C ALA A 58 8.93 3.26 2.42
N ARG A 59 8.68 4.42 1.78
CA ARG A 59 8.95 4.63 0.36
C ARG A 59 10.45 4.60 0.02
N LEU A 60 11.27 5.20 0.88
CA LEU A 60 12.74 5.20 0.71
C LEU A 60 13.30 3.78 0.88
N ASP A 61 12.86 3.05 1.91
CA ASP A 61 13.28 1.68 2.16
C ASP A 61 12.94 0.77 0.97
N HIS A 62 11.72 0.91 0.43
CA HIS A 62 11.30 0.16 -0.75
C HIS A 62 12.09 0.53 -2.01
N ALA A 63 12.36 1.82 -2.23
CA ALA A 63 13.16 2.26 -3.37
C ALA A 63 14.60 1.74 -3.31
N LEU A 64 15.20 1.71 -2.12
CA LEU A 64 16.52 1.13 -1.89
C LEU A 64 16.54 -0.38 -2.16
N GLN A 65 15.49 -1.09 -1.76
CA GLN A 65 15.34 -2.51 -2.10
C GLN A 65 15.30 -2.73 -3.61
N LEU A 66 14.43 -2.02 -4.34
CA LEU A 66 14.33 -2.13 -5.80
C LEU A 66 15.65 -1.79 -6.52
N TYR A 67 16.39 -0.80 -6.01
CA TYR A 67 17.71 -0.46 -6.53
C TYR A 67 18.73 -1.57 -6.28
N GLY A 68 18.74 -2.15 -5.07
CA GLY A 68 19.61 -3.27 -4.70
C GLY A 68 19.31 -4.55 -5.50
N ASP A 69 18.03 -4.78 -5.79
CA ASP A 69 17.56 -5.91 -6.61
C ASP A 69 17.82 -5.70 -8.10
N GLY A 70 18.40 -4.56 -8.50
CA GLY A 70 18.75 -4.25 -9.89
C GLY A 70 17.55 -3.94 -10.79
N ILE A 71 16.38 -3.70 -10.21
CA ILE A 71 15.14 -3.38 -10.95
C ILE A 71 15.30 -2.10 -11.76
N ALA A 72 16.01 -1.10 -11.22
CA ALA A 72 16.39 0.10 -11.95
C ALA A 72 17.75 0.63 -11.46
N ARG A 73 18.48 1.32 -12.34
CA ARG A 73 19.79 1.92 -12.04
C ARG A 73 19.72 3.38 -11.57
N ARG A 74 18.53 3.98 -11.55
CA ARG A 74 18.32 5.40 -11.26
C ARG A 74 17.19 5.56 -10.24
N LEU A 75 17.42 6.39 -9.23
CA LEU A 75 16.42 6.84 -8.28
C LEU A 75 16.09 8.32 -8.56
N ILE A 76 14.81 8.64 -8.72
CA ILE A 76 14.33 10.01 -8.90
C ILE A 76 13.48 10.36 -7.69
N PHE A 77 13.94 11.30 -6.88
CA PHE A 77 13.20 11.78 -5.72
C PHE A 77 12.32 12.95 -6.11
N THR A 78 11.08 12.92 -5.65
CA THR A 78 10.12 14.02 -5.81
C THR A 78 9.76 14.60 -4.45
N GLY A 79 9.38 15.87 -4.45
CA GLY A 79 9.14 16.65 -3.24
C GLY A 79 9.77 18.01 -3.36
N GLY A 80 9.17 19.00 -2.70
CA GLY A 80 9.66 20.37 -2.67
C GLY A 80 9.62 20.92 -1.25
N VAL A 81 9.87 22.21 -1.10
CA VAL A 81 9.65 22.92 0.17
C VAL A 81 8.16 23.15 0.32
N GLY A 82 7.59 22.71 1.45
CA GLY A 82 6.18 22.87 1.82
C GLY A 82 6.04 23.05 3.32
#